data_AF-A0A1F7YBF0-F1
#
_entry.id   AF-A0A1F7YBF0-F1
#
_cell.length_a   1.000
_cell.length_b   1.000
_cell.length_c   1.000
_cell.angle_alpha   90.00
_cell.angle_beta   90.00
_cell.angle_gamma   90.00
#
_symmetry.space_group_name_H-M   'P 1'
#
loop_
_entity.id
_entity.type
_entity.pdbx_description
1 polymer ?
#
loop_
_entity_poly.entity_id
_entity_poly.type
_entity_poly.pdbx_seq_one_letter_code
_entity_poly.pdbx_strand_id
1 'polypeptide(L)'
;MKIISLLLVVFCFVLYLSLRNHKSKIVLNVYNSDKSVRIVVFDWDTLSITTLNMPANLEIEVARELGTWPLGSVWELGENEGLSGELLAETTGRSLKIPTGFWANDKANGIISSNVFSRLKALFSVYKTNLNLTDRLNLFFLSLRVKPNNREDINLTDTNFLQKAQLKDGSEGYKINGRLPTKISTVFTEGSLSRKNLKVLVTNLSGNYSLDSDVAAIIEVIGAKVTSVQKGELGNFDCIVLGNLPEVIKILSDDLKCGINFNKKPEGNFDVEIQIGSIFNQTH
;
A
#
# COMPACT_ATOMS: atom_id res chain seq x y z
N MET A 1 -17.23 19.77 36.57
CA MET A 1 -15.82 20.07 36.25
C MET A 1 -14.87 18.88 36.37
N LYS A 2 -14.85 18.13 37.50
CA LYS A 2 -13.92 17.00 37.69
C LYS A 2 -14.05 15.85 36.66
N ILE A 3 -15.26 15.53 36.23
CA ILE A 3 -15.51 14.45 35.23
C ILE A 3 -14.99 14.82 33.84
N ILE A 4 -15.15 16.07 33.41
CA ILE A 4 -14.67 16.55 32.09
C ILE A 4 -13.13 16.54 32.05
N SER A 5 -12.48 16.97 33.13
CA SER A 5 -11.02 16.92 33.24
C SER A 5 -10.50 15.48 33.20
N LEU A 6 -11.19 14.54 33.84
CA LEU A 6 -10.80 13.13 33.82
C LEU A 6 -10.96 12.52 32.42
N LEU A 7 -12.08 12.81 31.73
CA LEU A 7 -12.30 12.38 30.35
C LEU A 7 -11.25 12.95 29.40
N LEU A 8 -10.85 14.20 29.58
CA LEU A 8 -9.80 14.83 28.78
C LEU A 8 -8.44 14.14 29.01
N VAL A 9 -8.08 13.85 30.26
CA VAL A 9 -6.81 13.17 30.58
C VAL A 9 -6.79 11.76 30.01
N VAL A 10 -7.89 11.00 30.14
CA VAL A 10 -8.01 9.66 29.54
C VAL A 10 -7.94 9.75 28.02
N PHE A 11 -8.61 10.72 27.41
CA PHE A 11 -8.55 10.95 25.96
C PHE A 11 -7.13 11.29 25.49
N CYS A 12 -6.43 12.18 26.20
CA CYS A 12 -5.02 12.49 25.92
C CYS A 12 -4.10 11.29 26.12
N PHE A 13 -4.36 10.44 27.13
CA PHE A 13 -3.59 9.24 27.38
C PHE A 13 -3.81 8.17 26.30
N VAL A 14 -5.06 7.95 25.88
CA VAL A 14 -5.39 7.06 24.76
C VAL A 14 -4.79 7.58 23.46
N LEU A 15 -4.86 8.89 23.20
CA LEU A 15 -4.20 9.52 22.06
C LEU A 15 -2.68 9.33 22.12
N TYR A 16 -2.07 9.50 23.28
CA TYR A 16 -0.62 9.31 23.46
C TYR A 16 -0.21 7.87 23.15
N LEU A 17 -0.95 6.88 23.65
CA LEU A 17 -0.68 5.47 23.36
C LEU A 17 -0.92 5.13 21.89
N SER A 18 -2.01 5.65 21.29
CA SER A 18 -2.31 5.50 19.86
C SER A 18 -1.20 6.05 18.97
N LEU A 19 -0.63 7.19 19.34
CA LEU A 19 0.47 7.83 18.63
C LEU A 19 1.82 7.11 18.80
N ARG A 20 1.96 6.18 19.75
CA ARG A 20 3.23 5.45 19.98
C ARG A 20 3.38 4.19 19.13
N ASN A 21 2.26 3.57 18.73
CA ASN A 21 2.23 2.34 17.94
C ASN A 21 1.83 2.59 16.47
N HIS A 22 2.36 3.65 15.85
CA HIS A 22 2.08 3.92 14.44
C HIS A 22 2.99 3.08 13.55
N LYS A 23 2.47 2.68 12.38
CA LYS A 23 3.31 2.22 11.27
C LYS A 23 4.19 3.39 10.82
N SER A 24 5.44 3.11 10.46
CA SER A 24 6.38 4.10 9.93
C SER A 24 5.85 4.73 8.65
N LYS A 25 5.15 3.95 7.82
CA LYS A 25 4.44 4.45 6.63
C LYS A 25 3.02 3.91 6.51
N ILE A 26 2.17 4.71 5.88
CA ILE A 26 0.85 4.31 5.41
C ILE A 26 0.73 4.72 3.95
N VAL A 27 0.41 3.75 3.10
CA VAL A 27 0.13 3.95 1.67
C VAL A 27 -1.36 3.83 1.44
N LEU A 28 -1.99 4.93 1.04
CA LEU A 28 -3.44 5.08 0.89
C LEU A 28 -3.80 5.33 -0.57
N ASN A 29 -4.62 4.46 -1.15
CA ASN A 29 -5.27 4.70 -2.44
C ASN A 29 -6.56 5.50 -2.26
N VAL A 30 -6.68 6.63 -2.95
CA VAL A 30 -7.87 7.47 -2.91
C VAL A 30 -8.49 7.50 -4.31
N TYR A 31 -9.71 6.97 -4.42
CA TYR A 31 -10.53 7.07 -5.62
C TYR A 31 -11.28 8.40 -5.64
N ASN A 32 -11.03 9.24 -6.63
CA ASN A 32 -11.62 10.56 -6.73
C ASN A 32 -12.93 10.55 -7.53
N SER A 33 -13.75 11.59 -7.35
CA SER A 33 -15.01 11.77 -8.08
C SER A 33 -14.83 11.93 -9.59
N ASP A 34 -13.66 12.37 -10.05
CA ASP A 34 -13.27 12.46 -11.47
C ASP A 34 -12.70 11.14 -12.02
N LYS A 35 -12.82 10.05 -11.25
CA LYS A 35 -12.29 8.72 -11.53
C LYS A 35 -10.77 8.60 -11.56
N SER A 36 -10.05 9.67 -11.25
CA SER A 36 -8.59 9.59 -11.03
C SER A 36 -8.30 8.87 -9.72
N VAL A 37 -7.08 8.34 -9.60
CA VAL A 37 -6.64 7.67 -8.38
C VAL A 37 -5.40 8.37 -7.86
N ARG A 38 -5.37 8.62 -6.56
CA ARG A 38 -4.19 9.11 -5.85
C ARG A 38 -3.61 8.04 -4.96
N ILE A 39 -2.31 7.81 -5.04
CA ILE A 39 -1.59 7.03 -4.04
C ILE A 39 -0.90 8.01 -3.12
N VAL A 40 -1.30 8.04 -1.87
CA VAL A 40 -0.75 8.96 -0.88
C VAL A 40 0.06 8.19 0.14
N VAL A 41 1.35 8.53 0.20
CA VAL A 41 2.28 7.97 1.18
C VAL A 41 2.45 8.95 2.32
N PHE A 42 2.09 8.50 3.51
CA PHE A 42 2.27 9.18 4.77
C PHE A 42 3.48 8.59 5.47
N ASP A 43 4.51 9.39 5.72
CA ASP A 43 5.78 8.94 6.30
C ASP A 43 6.05 9.66 7.63
N TRP A 44 6.07 8.89 8.72
CA TRP A 44 6.35 9.39 10.07
C TRP A 44 7.84 9.59 10.34
N ASP A 45 8.72 8.84 9.69
CA ASP A 45 10.16 8.95 9.86
C ASP A 45 10.68 10.27 9.28
N THR A 46 10.14 10.68 8.12
CA THR A 46 10.54 11.92 7.44
C THR A 46 9.58 13.10 7.67
N LEU A 47 8.43 12.85 8.31
CA LEU A 47 7.33 13.80 8.44
C LEU A 47 6.97 14.45 7.10
N SER A 48 6.68 13.59 6.12
CA SER A 48 6.34 13.98 4.75
C SER A 48 5.05 13.33 4.27
N ILE A 49 4.44 13.94 3.25
CA ILE A 49 3.29 13.40 2.52
C ILE A 49 3.61 13.50 1.04
N THR A 50 3.64 12.37 0.35
CA THR A 50 3.85 12.33 -1.11
C THR A 50 2.60 11.79 -1.78
N THR A 51 2.07 12.53 -2.74
CA THR A 51 0.91 12.14 -3.55
C THR A 51 1.38 11.75 -4.94
N LEU A 52 1.00 10.57 -5.42
CA LEU A 52 1.15 10.15 -6.80
C LEU A 52 -0.22 10.21 -7.49
N ASN A 53 -0.36 11.06 -8.51
CA ASN A 53 -1.60 11.14 -9.29
C ASN A 53 -1.53 10.18 -10.49
N MET A 54 -2.60 9.40 -10.65
CA MET A 54 -2.80 8.50 -11.77
C MET A 54 -4.05 8.89 -12.57
N PRO A 55 -3.96 8.96 -13.89
CA PRO A 55 -5.10 9.33 -14.71
C PRO A 55 -6.13 8.19 -14.80
N ALA A 56 -7.41 8.54 -14.93
CA ALA A 56 -8.51 7.58 -15.01
C ALA A 56 -8.41 6.63 -16.22
N ASN A 57 -7.84 7.10 -17.33
CA ASN A 57 -7.65 6.35 -18.58
C ASN A 57 -6.30 5.62 -18.66
N LEU A 58 -5.68 5.31 -17.52
CA LEU A 58 -4.56 4.37 -17.46
C LEU A 58 -5.11 2.94 -17.64
N GLU A 59 -4.70 2.26 -18.70
CA GLU A 59 -4.99 0.83 -18.89
C GLU A 59 -4.09 0.00 -17.97
N ILE A 60 -4.70 -0.80 -17.11
CA ILE A 60 -4.04 -1.53 -16.02
C ILE A 60 -4.54 -2.98 -15.94
N GLU A 61 -3.64 -3.92 -15.62
CA GLU A 61 -4.01 -5.30 -15.31
C GLU A 61 -4.62 -5.34 -13.90
N VAL A 62 -5.90 -5.69 -13.83
CA VAL A 62 -6.64 -5.75 -12.58
C VAL A 62 -6.23 -7.00 -11.82
N ALA A 63 -6.07 -6.84 -10.50
CA ALA A 63 -5.82 -7.95 -9.57
C ALA A 63 -6.88 -9.07 -9.71
N ARG A 64 -6.59 -10.24 -9.14
CA ARG A 64 -7.52 -11.38 -9.13
C ARG A 64 -7.92 -11.91 -10.51
N GLU A 65 -7.03 -11.78 -11.50
CA GLU A 65 -7.22 -12.26 -12.87
C GLU A 65 -8.44 -11.67 -13.61
N LEU A 66 -8.90 -10.48 -13.21
CA LEU A 66 -10.08 -9.81 -13.81
C LEU A 66 -9.81 -9.13 -15.17
N GLY A 67 -8.62 -9.35 -15.74
CA GLY A 67 -8.23 -8.84 -17.05
C GLY A 67 -7.69 -7.41 -17.02
N THR A 68 -7.78 -6.71 -18.16
CA THR A 68 -7.24 -5.34 -18.30
C THR A 68 -8.36 -4.32 -18.38
N TRP A 69 -8.31 -3.28 -17.56
CA TRP A 69 -9.34 -2.24 -17.48
C TRP A 69 -8.74 -0.84 -17.42
N PRO A 70 -9.52 0.22 -17.76
CA PRO A 70 -9.19 1.57 -17.33
C PRO A 70 -9.20 1.65 -15.81
N LEU A 71 -8.15 2.23 -15.23
CA LEU A 71 -7.97 2.38 -13.78
C LEU A 71 -9.18 3.05 -13.11
N GLY A 72 -9.76 4.06 -13.78
CA GLY A 72 -10.94 4.77 -13.29
C GLY A 72 -12.24 3.93 -13.26
N SER A 73 -12.22 2.68 -13.73
CA SER A 73 -13.34 1.73 -13.62
C SER A 73 -13.12 0.65 -12.57
N VAL A 74 -11.91 0.56 -12.00
CA VAL A 74 -11.55 -0.51 -11.05
C VAL A 74 -12.32 -0.38 -9.74
N TRP A 75 -12.66 0.84 -9.31
CA TRP A 75 -13.48 1.04 -8.11
C TRP A 75 -14.90 0.48 -8.28
N GLU A 76 -15.59 0.84 -9.37
CA GLU A 76 -16.94 0.32 -9.63
C GLU A 76 -16.93 -1.19 -9.84
N LEU A 77 -15.90 -1.72 -10.51
CA LEU A 77 -15.70 -3.18 -10.61
C LEU A 77 -15.59 -3.80 -9.21
N GLY A 78 -14.77 -3.23 -8.34
CA GLY A 78 -14.64 -3.70 -6.95
C GLY A 78 -15.95 -3.66 -6.17
N GLU A 79 -16.79 -2.64 -6.37
CA GLU A 79 -18.13 -2.58 -5.76
C GLU A 79 -19.05 -3.70 -6.28
N ASN A 80 -19.00 -4.00 -7.57
CA ASN A 80 -19.79 -5.08 -8.18
C ASN A 80 -19.35 -6.48 -7.69
N GLU A 81 -18.04 -6.66 -7.47
CA GLU A 81 -17.45 -7.90 -6.95
C GLU A 81 -17.52 -8.00 -5.41
N GLY A 82 -18.09 -7.00 -4.71
CA GLY A 82 -18.17 -6.97 -3.25
C GLY A 82 -16.84 -6.69 -2.53
N LEU A 83 -15.80 -6.28 -3.27
CA LEU A 83 -14.47 -5.93 -2.77
C LEU A 83 -14.31 -4.44 -2.46
N SER A 84 -15.20 -3.58 -2.97
CA SER A 84 -15.09 -2.11 -2.85
C SER A 84 -13.71 -1.60 -3.29
N GLY A 85 -13.09 -0.68 -2.55
CA GLY A 85 -11.76 -0.16 -2.88
C GLY A 85 -10.60 -1.13 -2.63
N GLU A 86 -10.87 -2.33 -2.10
CA GLU A 86 -9.83 -3.35 -1.89
C GLU A 86 -9.20 -3.76 -3.22
N LEU A 87 -10.04 -4.00 -4.24
CA LEU A 87 -9.59 -4.35 -5.58
C LEU A 87 -8.70 -3.26 -6.19
N LEU A 88 -9.00 -1.99 -5.92
CA LEU A 88 -8.18 -0.87 -6.37
C LEU A 88 -6.80 -0.88 -5.69
N ALA A 89 -6.75 -1.12 -4.37
CA ALA A 89 -5.48 -1.21 -3.65
C ALA A 89 -4.64 -2.39 -4.14
N GLU A 90 -5.23 -3.57 -4.32
CA GLU A 90 -4.54 -4.76 -4.84
C GLU A 90 -4.03 -4.52 -6.28
N THR A 91 -4.89 -3.99 -7.16
CA THR A 91 -4.55 -3.69 -8.55
C THR A 91 -3.39 -2.71 -8.67
N THR A 92 -3.42 -1.62 -7.90
CA THR A 92 -2.34 -0.62 -7.91
C THR A 92 -1.06 -1.16 -7.30
N GLY A 93 -1.13 -1.92 -6.21
CA GLY A 93 0.03 -2.58 -5.59
C GLY A 93 0.71 -3.55 -6.54
N ARG A 94 -0.07 -4.43 -7.17
CA ARG A 94 0.43 -5.43 -8.12
C ARG A 94 0.95 -4.78 -9.39
N SER A 95 0.26 -3.82 -9.97
CA SER A 95 0.69 -3.22 -11.24
C SER A 95 1.90 -2.29 -11.09
N LEU A 96 1.98 -1.55 -9.99
CA LEU A 96 3.09 -0.62 -9.74
C LEU A 96 4.26 -1.23 -8.96
N LYS A 97 4.08 -2.46 -8.47
CA LYS A 97 5.03 -3.15 -7.59
C LYS A 97 5.32 -2.37 -6.30
N ILE A 98 4.28 -1.84 -5.66
CA ILE A 98 4.40 -1.04 -4.43
C ILE A 98 3.62 -1.69 -3.27
N PRO A 99 4.08 -1.53 -2.02
CA PRO A 99 3.33 -1.98 -0.85
C PRO A 99 2.10 -1.10 -0.67
N THR A 100 0.92 -1.68 -0.80
CA THR A 100 -0.31 -0.93 -0.52
C THR A 100 -1.41 -1.84 -0.03
N GLY A 101 -2.15 -1.35 0.96
CA GLY A 101 -3.29 -2.06 1.51
C GLY A 101 -4.45 -1.14 1.87
N PHE A 102 -4.21 0.15 2.11
CA PHE A 102 -5.28 1.06 2.48
C PHE A 102 -5.95 1.70 1.28
N TRP A 103 -7.25 1.89 1.39
CA TRP A 103 -8.05 2.56 0.38
C TRP A 103 -9.14 3.43 1.00
N ALA A 104 -9.55 4.45 0.27
CA ALA A 104 -10.68 5.30 0.58
C ALA A 104 -11.26 5.93 -0.68
N ASN A 105 -12.49 6.42 -0.58
CA ASN A 105 -13.04 7.29 -1.62
C ASN A 105 -12.62 8.76 -1.42
N ASP A 106 -13.08 9.61 -2.32
CA ASP A 106 -12.81 11.04 -2.46
C ASP A 106 -12.90 11.87 -1.17
N LYS A 107 -13.74 11.48 -0.21
CA LYS A 107 -13.88 12.16 1.08
C LYS A 107 -12.58 12.14 1.90
N ALA A 108 -11.71 11.14 1.71
CA ALA A 108 -10.41 11.08 2.37
C ALA A 108 -9.44 12.18 1.93
N ASN A 109 -9.68 12.85 0.78
CA ASN A 109 -8.88 14.01 0.35
C ASN A 109 -8.83 15.12 1.38
N GLY A 110 -9.84 15.23 2.27
CA GLY A 110 -9.80 16.19 3.36
C GLY A 110 -8.61 15.97 4.29
N ILE A 111 -8.19 14.72 4.56
CA ILE A 111 -7.00 14.39 5.39
C ILE A 111 -5.71 14.89 4.72
N ILE A 112 -5.66 14.82 3.40
CA ILE A 112 -4.50 15.19 2.59
C ILE A 112 -4.41 16.71 2.41
N SER A 113 -5.55 17.41 2.49
CA SER A 113 -5.62 18.85 2.28
C SER A 113 -4.76 19.68 3.25
N SER A 114 -4.35 20.87 2.81
CA SER A 114 -3.65 21.85 3.65
C SER A 114 -4.57 22.51 4.67
N ASN A 115 -5.89 22.52 4.43
CA ASN A 115 -6.88 23.17 5.29
C ASN A 115 -7.22 22.31 6.52
N VAL A 116 -7.11 22.87 7.72
CA VAL A 116 -7.37 22.16 9.00
C VAL A 116 -8.84 21.78 9.16
N PHE A 117 -9.77 22.62 8.72
CA PHE A 117 -11.20 22.35 8.80
C PHE A 117 -11.61 21.18 7.89
N SER A 118 -11.06 21.12 6.67
CA SER A 118 -11.26 19.99 5.75
C SER A 118 -10.72 18.68 6.34
N ARG A 119 -9.58 18.72 7.02
CA ARG A 119 -9.01 17.56 7.73
C ARG A 119 -9.89 17.08 8.87
N LEU A 120 -10.40 18.01 9.68
CA LEU A 120 -11.31 17.69 10.77
C LEU A 120 -12.62 17.08 10.25
N LYS A 121 -13.17 17.66 9.18
CA LYS A 121 -14.37 17.13 8.52
C LYS A 121 -14.14 15.70 8.02
N ALA A 122 -13.00 15.43 7.38
CA ALA A 122 -12.70 14.09 6.89
C ALA A 122 -12.63 13.07 8.02
N LEU A 123 -11.99 13.40 9.15
CA LEU A 123 -11.86 12.52 10.32
C LEU A 123 -13.22 12.02 10.86
N PHE A 124 -14.22 12.89 10.93
CA PHE A 124 -15.54 12.56 11.48
C PHE A 124 -16.58 12.19 10.42
N SER A 125 -16.23 12.30 9.14
CA SER A 125 -17.15 11.95 8.06
C SER A 125 -17.29 10.44 7.90
N VAL A 126 -18.48 9.98 7.54
CA VAL A 126 -18.72 8.60 7.13
C VAL A 126 -18.40 8.48 5.63
N TYR A 127 -17.45 7.61 5.32
CA TYR A 127 -17.00 7.36 3.97
C TYR A 127 -16.48 5.93 3.80
N LYS A 128 -16.46 5.43 2.56
CA LYS A 128 -16.01 4.07 2.24
C LYS A 128 -14.49 4.01 2.33
N THR A 129 -13.99 3.18 3.24
CA THR A 129 -12.55 2.97 3.48
C THR A 129 -12.34 1.75 4.35
N ASN A 130 -11.17 1.12 4.26
CA ASN A 130 -10.70 0.12 5.22
C ASN A 130 -9.85 0.71 6.36
N LEU A 131 -9.65 2.04 6.40
CA LEU A 131 -8.99 2.72 7.52
C LEU A 131 -9.85 2.65 8.78
N ASN A 132 -9.27 2.11 9.86
CA ASN A 132 -9.91 2.15 11.17
C ASN A 132 -9.81 3.56 11.78
N LEU A 133 -10.50 3.82 12.90
CA LEU A 133 -10.51 5.15 13.53
C LEU A 133 -9.11 5.59 13.99
N THR A 134 -8.30 4.65 14.48
CA THR A 134 -6.92 4.89 14.91
C THR A 134 -6.05 5.33 13.73
N ASP A 135 -6.15 4.66 12.58
CA ASP A 135 -5.41 5.04 11.37
C ASP A 135 -5.79 6.46 10.95
N ARG A 136 -7.10 6.78 10.91
CA ARG A 136 -7.58 8.12 10.54
C ARG A 136 -7.07 9.19 11.50
N LEU A 137 -7.07 8.92 12.80
CA LEU A 137 -6.51 9.83 13.81
C LEU A 137 -5.00 10.03 13.60
N ASN A 138 -4.26 8.95 13.39
CA ASN A 138 -2.81 9.01 13.17
C ASN A 138 -2.48 9.82 11.90
N LEU A 139 -3.18 9.58 10.79
CA LEU A 139 -3.04 10.35 9.55
C LEU A 139 -3.39 11.83 9.76
N PHE A 140 -4.46 12.12 10.49
CA PHE A 140 -4.84 13.49 10.85
C PHE A 140 -3.71 14.21 11.60
N PHE A 141 -3.16 13.60 12.66
CA PHE A 141 -2.08 14.22 13.44
C PHE A 141 -0.78 14.36 12.65
N LEU A 142 -0.40 13.36 11.85
CA LEU A 142 0.76 13.48 10.96
C LEU A 142 0.56 14.65 9.99
N SER A 143 -0.60 14.76 9.35
CA SER A 143 -0.89 15.84 8.41
C SER A 143 -0.74 17.23 9.03
N LEU A 144 -1.02 17.39 10.34
CA LEU A 144 -0.83 18.65 11.07
C LEU A 144 0.63 18.97 11.33
N ARG A 145 1.48 17.95 11.49
CA ARG A 145 2.92 18.09 11.74
C ARG A 145 3.73 18.31 10.46
N VAL A 146 3.25 17.79 9.33
CA VAL A 146 3.93 17.90 8.03
C VAL A 146 3.91 19.35 7.53
N LYS A 147 5.10 19.92 7.34
CA LYS A 147 5.29 21.27 6.81
C LYS A 147 4.89 21.34 5.33
N PRO A 148 4.47 22.52 4.81
CA PRO A 148 4.09 22.66 3.40
C PRO A 148 5.16 22.22 2.40
N ASN A 149 6.44 22.44 2.69
CA ASN A 149 7.57 22.06 1.85
C ASN A 149 7.92 20.55 1.90
N ASN A 150 7.34 19.81 2.85
CA ASN A 150 7.46 18.36 2.94
C ASN A 150 6.23 17.65 2.33
N ARG A 151 5.45 18.37 1.52
CA ARG A 151 4.33 17.84 0.75
C ARG A 151 4.71 17.87 -0.71
N GLU A 152 4.80 16.70 -1.33
CA GLU A 152 5.16 16.56 -2.73
C GLU A 152 3.96 15.99 -3.50
N ASP A 153 3.72 16.54 -4.68
CA ASP A 153 2.70 16.05 -5.59
C ASP A 153 3.36 15.67 -6.92
N ILE A 154 3.25 14.41 -7.31
CA ILE A 154 3.90 13.82 -8.47
C ILE A 154 2.82 13.32 -9.40
N ASN A 155 2.69 13.94 -10.57
CA ASN A 155 1.83 13.41 -11.61
C ASN A 155 2.59 12.37 -12.44
N LEU A 156 2.12 11.12 -12.46
CA LEU A 156 2.82 10.05 -13.17
C LEU A 156 2.84 10.27 -14.69
N THR A 157 1.91 11.06 -15.25
CA THR A 157 1.92 11.41 -16.68
C THR A 157 3.09 12.30 -17.07
N ASP A 158 3.68 12.99 -16.09
CA ASP A 158 4.82 13.90 -16.31
C ASP A 158 6.16 13.14 -16.19
N THR A 159 6.09 11.82 -15.99
CA THR A 159 7.24 10.92 -15.88
C THR A 159 7.27 9.97 -17.07
N ASN A 160 8.42 9.33 -17.32
CA ASN A 160 8.53 8.31 -18.38
C ASN A 160 7.90 6.96 -17.99
N PHE A 161 7.31 6.86 -16.80
CA PHE A 161 6.68 5.65 -16.32
C PHE A 161 5.36 5.34 -17.03
N LEU A 162 4.64 6.38 -17.49
CA LEU A 162 3.42 6.23 -18.29
C LEU A 162 3.69 6.65 -19.73
N GLN A 163 3.26 5.84 -20.69
CA GLN A 163 3.34 6.15 -22.11
C GLN A 163 1.92 6.33 -22.67
N LYS A 164 1.72 7.40 -23.45
CA LYS A 164 0.49 7.57 -24.22
C LYS A 164 0.38 6.46 -25.27
N ALA A 165 -0.77 5.82 -25.33
CA ALA A 165 -1.03 4.74 -26.26
C ALA A 165 -2.51 4.71 -26.66
N GLN A 166 -2.80 4.08 -27.78
CA GLN A 166 -4.15 3.68 -28.12
C GLN A 166 -4.53 2.44 -27.29
N LEU A 167 -5.66 2.51 -26.59
CA LEU A 167 -6.17 1.43 -25.74
C LEU A 167 -6.87 0.36 -26.57
N LYS A 168 -7.21 -0.78 -25.94
CA LYS A 168 -7.88 -1.90 -26.62
C LYS A 168 -9.22 -1.53 -27.28
N ASP A 169 -9.89 -0.51 -26.78
CA ASP A 169 -11.15 0.01 -27.31
C ASP A 169 -10.98 1.08 -28.42
N GLY A 170 -9.74 1.40 -28.79
CA GLY A 170 -9.40 2.41 -29.78
C GLY A 170 -9.30 3.83 -29.24
N SER A 171 -9.62 4.07 -27.96
CA SER A 171 -9.48 5.39 -27.32
C SER A 171 -8.02 5.73 -27.01
N GLU A 172 -7.73 7.02 -26.78
CA GLU A 172 -6.41 7.45 -26.29
C GLU A 172 -6.33 7.32 -24.76
N GLY A 173 -5.23 6.73 -24.29
CA GLY A 173 -4.99 6.56 -22.87
C GLY A 173 -3.51 6.45 -22.52
N TYR A 174 -3.25 5.91 -21.33
CA TYR A 174 -1.90 5.65 -20.84
C TYR A 174 -1.70 4.17 -20.60
N LYS A 175 -0.47 3.68 -20.77
CA LYS A 175 -0.02 2.35 -20.35
C LYS A 175 1.23 2.49 -19.50
N ILE A 176 1.43 1.55 -18.57
CA ILE A 176 2.67 1.46 -17.79
C ILE A 176 3.82 1.08 -18.75
N ASN A 177 4.91 1.83 -18.68
CA ASN A 177 6.09 1.66 -19.51
C ASN A 177 7.34 1.47 -18.62
N GLY A 178 7.62 0.21 -18.28
CA GLY A 178 8.80 -0.17 -17.51
C GLY A 178 8.61 -0.10 -16.00
N ARG A 179 9.69 0.20 -15.27
CA ARG A 179 9.73 0.19 -13.81
C ARG A 179 9.50 1.58 -13.23
N LEU A 180 8.98 1.62 -12.01
CA LEU A 180 8.80 2.85 -11.26
C LEU A 180 10.14 3.60 -11.12
N PRO A 181 10.20 4.91 -11.42
CA PRO A 181 11.43 5.68 -11.27
C PRO A 181 11.97 5.61 -9.84
N THR A 182 13.29 5.55 -9.67
CA THR A 182 13.92 5.41 -8.35
C THR A 182 13.47 6.47 -7.35
N LYS A 183 13.31 7.73 -7.79
CA LYS A 183 12.79 8.83 -6.95
C LYS A 183 11.42 8.49 -6.34
N ILE A 184 10.57 7.81 -7.09
CA ILE A 184 9.23 7.41 -6.66
C ILE A 184 9.30 6.14 -5.81
N SER A 185 10.09 5.13 -6.21
CA SER A 185 10.20 3.88 -5.44
C SER A 185 10.76 4.10 -4.04
N THR A 186 11.71 5.03 -3.86
CA THR A 186 12.25 5.37 -2.53
C THR A 186 11.23 5.96 -1.57
N VAL A 187 10.10 6.50 -2.07
CA VAL A 187 9.01 7.01 -1.22
C VAL A 187 8.40 5.87 -0.39
N PHE A 188 8.36 4.67 -0.94
CA PHE A 188 7.78 3.47 -0.32
C PHE A 188 8.76 2.67 0.54
N THR A 189 10.05 3.03 0.52
CA THR A 189 11.08 2.28 1.23
C THR A 189 10.98 2.48 2.74
N GLU A 190 10.93 1.38 3.48
CA GLU A 190 10.94 1.33 4.94
C GLU A 190 12.37 1.46 5.48
N GLY A 191 12.65 2.55 6.18
CA GLY A 191 13.99 2.84 6.71
C GLY A 191 14.48 1.79 7.70
N SER A 192 13.56 1.18 8.46
CA SER A 192 13.85 0.09 9.41
C SER A 192 14.30 -1.20 8.72
N LEU A 193 13.83 -1.47 7.50
CA LEU A 193 14.18 -2.65 6.71
C LEU A 193 15.44 -2.42 5.88
N SER A 194 15.53 -1.28 5.20
CA SER A 194 16.65 -0.93 4.33
C SER A 194 18.00 -0.94 5.05
N ARG A 195 18.05 -0.53 6.32
CA ARG A 195 19.29 -0.51 7.12
C ARG A 195 19.76 -1.89 7.59
N LYS A 196 18.90 -2.91 7.57
CA LYS A 196 19.20 -4.24 8.14
C LYS A 196 19.88 -5.20 7.15
N ASN A 197 20.01 -4.84 5.88
CA ASN A 197 20.60 -5.70 4.83
C ASN A 197 20.00 -7.12 4.79
N LEU A 198 18.68 -7.21 4.98
CA LEU A 198 17.96 -8.48 5.09
C LEU A 198 18.09 -9.31 3.83
N LYS A 199 18.40 -10.60 3.99
CA LYS A 199 18.36 -11.59 2.92
C LYS A 199 17.00 -12.27 2.91
N VAL A 200 16.20 -11.94 1.91
CA VAL A 200 14.87 -12.50 1.73
C VAL A 200 14.91 -13.64 0.70
N LEU A 201 14.28 -14.75 1.04
CA LEU A 201 13.94 -15.85 0.13
C LEU A 201 12.46 -15.72 -0.25
N VAL A 202 12.14 -15.81 -1.53
CA VAL A 202 10.76 -15.96 -2.02
C VAL A 202 10.59 -17.39 -2.54
N THR A 203 9.61 -18.11 -1.99
CA THR A 203 9.30 -19.49 -2.37
C THR A 203 7.94 -19.54 -3.04
N ASN A 204 7.93 -19.83 -4.34
CA ASN A 204 6.72 -19.92 -5.13
C ASN A 204 6.15 -21.34 -5.12
N LEU A 205 5.04 -21.50 -4.41
CA LEU A 205 4.23 -22.73 -4.30
C LEU A 205 2.86 -22.55 -4.97
N SER A 206 2.69 -21.50 -5.79
CA SER A 206 1.39 -21.14 -6.38
C SER A 206 1.09 -21.85 -7.70
N GLY A 207 2.14 -22.27 -8.41
CA GLY A 207 2.04 -22.75 -9.79
C GLY A 207 2.02 -21.63 -10.84
N ASN A 208 1.91 -20.36 -10.44
CA ASN A 208 1.96 -19.21 -11.34
C ASN A 208 3.38 -18.62 -11.37
N TYR A 209 4.00 -18.59 -12.55
CA TYR A 209 5.38 -18.17 -12.75
C TYR A 209 5.65 -16.67 -12.67
N SER A 210 4.63 -15.80 -12.64
CA SER A 210 4.84 -14.34 -12.55
C SER A 210 4.74 -13.80 -11.12
N LEU A 211 4.06 -14.50 -10.22
CA LEU A 211 3.77 -13.99 -8.87
C LEU A 211 5.01 -13.79 -8.01
N ASP A 212 6.01 -14.67 -8.15
CA ASP A 212 7.27 -14.53 -7.42
C ASP A 212 8.05 -13.28 -7.82
N SER A 213 8.08 -12.97 -9.11
CA SER A 213 8.71 -11.75 -9.62
C SER A 213 7.99 -10.48 -9.16
N ASP A 214 6.66 -10.54 -9.05
CA ASP A 214 5.82 -9.44 -8.58
C ASP A 214 6.03 -9.16 -7.10
N VAL A 215 5.95 -10.21 -6.28
CA VAL A 215 6.18 -10.14 -4.84
C VAL A 215 7.62 -9.72 -4.55
N ALA A 216 8.60 -10.28 -5.28
CA ALA A 216 9.99 -9.89 -5.14
C ALA A 216 10.21 -8.39 -5.42
N ALA A 217 9.61 -7.86 -6.48
CA ALA A 217 9.71 -6.44 -6.79
C ALA A 217 9.09 -5.54 -5.71
N ILE A 218 7.95 -5.94 -5.14
CA ILE A 218 7.33 -5.22 -4.00
C ILE A 218 8.27 -5.21 -2.78
N ILE A 219 8.85 -6.36 -2.43
CA ILE A 219 9.80 -6.49 -1.31
C ILE A 219 11.03 -5.59 -1.51
N GLU A 220 11.54 -5.52 -2.74
CA GLU A 220 12.66 -4.63 -3.09
C GLU A 220 12.29 -3.16 -2.93
N VAL A 221 11.08 -2.76 -3.30
CA VAL A 221 10.57 -1.39 -3.13
C VAL A 221 10.40 -1.03 -1.65
N ILE A 222 9.92 -1.97 -0.83
CA ILE A 222 9.87 -1.85 0.64
C ILE A 222 11.28 -1.67 1.23
N GLY A 223 12.34 -2.10 0.53
CA GLY A 223 13.73 -1.88 0.91
C GLY A 223 14.45 -3.10 1.43
N ALA A 224 13.87 -4.30 1.30
CA ALA A 224 14.56 -5.54 1.62
C ALA A 224 15.19 -6.15 0.35
N LYS A 225 16.28 -6.91 0.49
CA LYS A 225 16.97 -7.51 -0.65
C LYS A 225 16.48 -8.94 -0.88
N VAL A 226 15.83 -9.18 -2.00
CA VAL A 226 15.52 -10.54 -2.44
C VAL A 226 16.79 -11.19 -2.96
N THR A 227 17.21 -12.26 -2.30
CA THR A 227 18.48 -12.94 -2.57
C THR A 227 18.31 -14.24 -3.32
N SER A 228 17.13 -14.83 -3.24
CA SER A 228 16.79 -16.08 -3.91
C SER A 228 15.30 -16.12 -4.19
N VAL A 229 14.94 -16.66 -5.34
CA VAL A 229 13.58 -17.04 -5.70
C VAL A 229 13.60 -18.54 -6.01
N GLN A 230 12.80 -19.30 -5.29
CA GLN A 230 12.72 -20.76 -5.41
C GLN A 230 11.32 -21.20 -5.81
N LYS A 231 11.22 -22.38 -6.38
CA LYS A 231 9.97 -23.05 -6.71
C LYS A 231 9.88 -24.32 -5.89
N GLY A 232 8.69 -24.64 -5.42
CA GLY A 232 8.43 -25.87 -4.68
C GLY A 232 7.13 -26.54 -5.11
N GLU A 233 6.70 -27.51 -4.32
CA GLU A 233 5.44 -28.22 -4.52
C GLU A 233 4.24 -27.31 -4.23
N LEU A 234 3.12 -27.54 -4.92
CA LEU A 234 1.93 -26.71 -4.77
C LEU A 234 1.43 -26.68 -3.31
N GLY A 235 1.27 -25.46 -2.78
CA GLY A 235 0.80 -25.22 -1.42
C GLY A 235 -0.59 -24.61 -1.41
N ASN A 236 -1.56 -25.28 -0.77
CA ASN A 236 -2.94 -24.80 -0.68
C ASN A 236 -3.13 -23.79 0.47
N PHE A 237 -2.57 -22.59 0.30
CA PHE A 237 -2.72 -21.45 1.21
C PHE A 237 -2.57 -20.14 0.42
N ASP A 238 -2.81 -19.00 1.08
CA ASP A 238 -2.60 -17.66 0.52
C ASP A 238 -1.10 -17.32 0.45
N CYS A 239 -0.57 -16.60 1.43
CA CYS A 239 0.87 -16.43 1.60
C CYS A 239 1.28 -16.40 3.08
N ILE A 240 2.53 -16.77 3.35
CA ILE A 240 3.07 -16.87 4.71
C ILE A 240 4.46 -16.24 4.77
N VAL A 241 4.69 -15.39 5.77
CA VAL A 241 6.00 -14.84 6.11
C VAL A 241 6.61 -15.64 7.27
N LEU A 242 7.80 -16.18 7.05
CA LEU A 242 8.59 -16.96 8.00
C LEU A 242 9.84 -16.18 8.39
N GLY A 243 10.28 -16.28 9.64
CA GLY A 243 11.48 -15.60 10.11
C GLY A 243 11.64 -15.63 11.62
N ASN A 244 12.74 -15.06 12.10
CA ASN A 244 13.04 -14.90 13.53
C ASN A 244 13.11 -13.44 14.00
N LEU A 245 12.79 -12.48 13.12
CA LEU A 245 12.79 -11.05 13.40
C LEU A 245 11.35 -10.53 13.45
N PRO A 246 10.68 -10.50 14.63
CA PRO A 246 9.24 -10.25 14.71
C PRO A 246 8.81 -8.91 14.10
N GLU A 247 9.62 -7.87 14.27
CA GLU A 247 9.39 -6.54 13.67
C GLU A 247 9.37 -6.60 12.14
N VAL A 248 10.35 -7.27 11.53
CA VAL A 248 10.50 -7.38 10.07
C VAL A 248 9.36 -8.20 9.48
N ILE A 249 9.08 -9.35 10.09
CA ILE A 249 8.02 -10.26 9.65
C ILE A 249 6.67 -9.56 9.70
N LYS A 250 6.42 -8.77 10.74
CA LYS A 250 5.18 -8.00 10.87
C LYS A 250 5.05 -6.94 9.78
N ILE A 251 6.12 -6.20 9.47
CA ILE A 251 6.08 -5.21 8.38
C ILE A 251 5.75 -5.88 7.05
N LEU A 252 6.50 -6.93 6.69
CA LEU A 252 6.29 -7.64 5.42
C LEU A 252 4.92 -8.32 5.34
N SER A 253 4.45 -8.91 6.43
CA SER A 253 3.11 -9.49 6.54
C SER A 253 2.02 -8.44 6.38
N ASP A 254 2.17 -7.29 7.02
CA ASP A 254 1.20 -6.19 6.93
C ASP A 254 1.14 -5.59 5.52
N ASP A 255 2.29 -5.43 4.86
CA ASP A 255 2.39 -4.82 3.51
C ASP A 255 1.94 -5.75 2.40
N LEU A 256 2.21 -7.05 2.53
CA LEU A 256 1.80 -8.09 1.57
C LEU A 256 0.47 -8.77 1.95
N LYS A 257 -0.12 -8.39 3.10
CA LYS A 257 -1.31 -9.04 3.69
C LYS A 257 -1.18 -10.56 3.87
N CYS A 258 0.03 -11.03 4.14
CA CYS A 258 0.34 -12.43 4.34
C CYS A 258 0.16 -12.88 5.78
N GLY A 259 -0.12 -14.18 5.99
CA GLY A 259 -0.08 -14.79 7.31
C GLY A 259 1.35 -14.80 7.89
N ILE A 260 1.47 -14.96 9.21
CA ILE A 260 2.77 -15.06 9.89
C ILE A 260 2.93 -16.44 10.50
N ASN A 261 4.12 -17.03 10.41
CA ASN A 261 4.51 -18.17 11.20
C ASN A 261 5.88 -17.94 11.88
N PHE A 262 5.83 -17.56 13.16
CA PHE A 262 7.03 -17.32 13.99
C PHE A 262 7.76 -18.61 14.42
N ASN A 263 7.12 -19.77 14.28
CA ASN A 263 7.65 -21.03 14.80
C ASN A 263 8.53 -21.76 13.77
N LYS A 264 8.50 -21.33 12.50
CA LYS A 264 9.29 -21.93 11.43
C LYS A 264 10.37 -20.96 10.97
N LYS A 265 11.61 -21.46 10.88
CA LYS A 265 12.75 -20.69 10.36
C LYS A 265 12.80 -20.80 8.82
N PRO A 266 13.29 -19.77 8.12
CA PRO A 266 13.65 -19.86 6.71
C PRO A 266 14.64 -21.00 6.47
N GLU A 267 14.53 -21.67 5.33
CA GLU A 267 15.49 -22.70 4.94
C GLU A 267 16.84 -22.09 4.52
N GLY A 268 17.97 -22.57 5.04
CA GLY A 268 19.29 -22.08 4.65
C GLY A 268 19.75 -20.80 5.38
N ASN A 269 20.43 -19.89 4.67
CA ASN A 269 21.05 -18.68 5.23
C ASN A 269 20.27 -17.40 4.85
N PHE A 270 18.97 -17.40 5.12
CA PHE A 270 18.08 -16.26 4.91
C PHE A 270 17.49 -15.79 6.24
N ASP A 271 17.21 -14.49 6.33
CA ASP A 271 16.63 -13.87 7.53
C ASP A 271 15.09 -14.01 7.53
N VAL A 272 14.50 -14.00 6.33
CA VAL A 272 13.06 -14.08 6.08
C VAL A 272 12.80 -14.95 4.86
N GLU A 273 11.74 -15.75 4.91
CA GLU A 273 11.19 -16.44 3.75
C GLU A 273 9.73 -16.05 3.56
N ILE A 274 9.34 -15.77 2.32
CA ILE A 274 7.96 -15.49 1.93
C ILE A 274 7.50 -16.62 1.02
N GLN A 275 6.52 -17.39 1.50
CA GLN A 275 5.92 -18.48 0.75
C GLN A 275 4.62 -18.00 0.10
N ILE A 276 4.49 -18.20 -1.21
CA ILE A 276 3.33 -17.82 -2.00
C ILE A 276 2.60 -19.09 -2.42
N GLY A 277 1.41 -19.33 -1.88
CA GLY A 277 0.59 -20.49 -2.19
C GLY A 277 -0.38 -20.24 -3.35
N SER A 278 -1.14 -21.27 -3.72
CA SER A 278 -2.03 -21.26 -4.88
C SER A 278 -3.24 -20.33 -4.75
N ILE A 279 -3.61 -19.93 -3.53
CA ILE A 279 -4.76 -19.05 -3.29
C ILE A 279 -4.39 -17.58 -3.52
N PHE A 280 -3.11 -17.22 -3.45
CA PHE A 280 -2.64 -15.83 -3.48
C PHE A 280 -3.19 -15.00 -4.65
N ASN A 281 -3.21 -15.56 -5.85
CA ASN A 281 -3.69 -14.83 -7.04
C ASN A 281 -5.22 -14.63 -7.07
N GLN A 282 -5.97 -15.33 -6.22
CA GLN A 282 -7.42 -15.18 -6.12
C GLN A 282 -7.79 -14.15 -5.04
N THR A 283 -6.85 -13.89 -4.13
CA THR A 283 -7.01 -12.99 -3.00
C THR A 283 -6.27 -11.67 -3.15
N HIS A 284 -5.33 -11.55 -4.10
CA HIS A 284 -4.52 -10.34 -4.38
C HIS A 284 -4.27 -10.13 -5.88
#